data_AF-A0A6P8QDJ1-F1
#
_entry.id   AF-A0A6P8QDJ1-F1
#
_cell.length_a   1.000
_cell.length_b   1.000
_cell.length_c   1.000
_cell.angle_alpha   90.00
_cell.angle_beta   90.00
_cell.angle_gamma   90.00
#
_symmetry.space_group_name_H-M   'P 1'
#
loop_
_entity.id
_entity.type
_entity.pdbx_description
1 polymer ?
#
loop_
_entity_poly.entity_id
_entity_poly.type
_entity_poly.pdbx_seq_one_letter_code
_entity_poly.pdbx_strand_id
1 'polypeptide(L)'
;MHAFKLKDVLSLQMMAFSTTFFFFLSGGDQGLLNSFFSSWATTDINKHLPFVYNLSSVSTYSYLPAFKVFGANAKVVHFLGRIKPWHFSFDPKTKSVSGMHDPAVVQPEFLKLWWETFSTRILPLLTEHGVVKDTSSGLKAEEIAEAVSQLSIEAPTISSEERKERWEQGQIDYMGEDSFENIKRRLDSFLK
;
A
#
# COMPACT_ATOMS: atom_id res chain seq x y z
N MET A 1 18.83 1.82 8.01
CA MET A 1 17.49 2.40 7.72
C MET A 1 16.69 2.33 9.01
N HIS A 2 16.43 3.46 9.68
CA HIS A 2 15.51 3.46 10.82
C HIS A 2 14.10 3.63 10.26
N ALA A 3 13.27 2.59 10.40
CA ALA A 3 11.87 2.66 10.08
C ALA A 3 11.17 3.72 10.95
N PHE A 4 10.09 4.30 10.43
CA PHE A 4 9.21 5.18 11.21
C PHE A 4 8.76 4.43 12.47
N LYS A 5 9.05 4.98 13.65
CA LYS A 5 8.53 4.48 14.91
C LYS A 5 7.34 5.33 15.29
N LEU A 6 6.12 4.83 15.03
CA LEU A 6 4.95 5.36 15.74
C LEU A 6 5.23 5.20 17.23
N LYS A 7 5.22 6.32 17.94
CA LYS A 7 5.09 6.36 19.40
C LYS A 7 3.71 6.95 19.66
N ASP A 8 3.05 6.53 20.73
CA ASP A 8 1.66 6.95 21.05
C ASP A 8 1.49 8.47 21.01
N VAL A 9 2.48 9.20 21.51
CA VAL A 9 2.54 10.68 21.48
C VAL A 9 2.51 11.24 20.06
N LEU A 10 3.25 10.62 19.13
CA LEU A 10 3.32 11.06 17.74
C LEU A 10 2.00 10.80 17.00
N SER A 11 1.33 9.68 17.30
CA SER A 11 0.02 9.35 16.74
C SER A 11 -1.05 10.35 17.20
N LEU A 12 -1.09 10.65 18.50
CA LEU A 12 -2.00 11.63 19.08
C LEU A 12 -1.75 13.05 18.54
N GLN A 13 -0.48 13.44 18.38
CA GLN A 13 -0.11 14.75 17.83
C GLN A 13 -0.50 14.88 16.36
N MET A 14 -0.33 13.82 15.56
CA MET A 14 -0.82 13.75 14.18
C MET A 14 -2.34 13.86 14.09
N MET A 15 -3.06 13.18 14.99
CA MET A 15 -4.52 13.23 15.03
C MET A 15 -5.04 14.62 15.38
N ALA A 16 -4.48 15.26 16.41
CA ALA A 16 -4.81 16.63 16.79
C ALA A 16 -4.47 17.66 15.69
N PHE A 17 -3.35 17.46 15.01
CA PHE A 17 -2.95 18.30 13.87
C PHE A 17 -3.93 18.16 12.70
N SER A 18 -4.35 16.92 12.39
CA SER A 18 -5.36 16.62 11.37
C SER A 18 -6.69 17.33 11.66
N THR A 19 -7.22 17.24 12.88
CA THR A 19 -8.49 17.90 13.27
C THR A 19 -8.44 19.43 13.13
N THR A 20 -7.26 20.03 13.32
CA THR A 20 -7.07 21.49 13.26
C THR A 20 -6.85 21.99 11.83
N PHE A 21 -6.24 21.18 10.96
CA PHE A 21 -5.78 21.58 9.64
C PHE A 21 -6.55 20.92 8.46
N PHE A 22 -7.59 20.12 8.76
CA PHE A 22 -8.36 19.32 7.80
C PHE A 22 -8.97 20.12 6.64
N PHE A 23 -9.08 21.44 6.77
CA PHE A 23 -9.75 22.28 5.79
C PHE A 23 -8.88 22.73 4.60
N PHE A 24 -7.55 22.50 4.60
CA PHE A 24 -6.66 23.22 3.68
C PHE A 24 -5.94 22.43 2.58
N LEU A 25 -5.92 21.08 2.56
CA LEU A 25 -5.13 20.35 1.55
C LEU A 25 -5.83 19.11 0.98
N SER A 26 -6.16 19.18 -0.31
CA SER A 26 -6.90 18.20 -1.13
C SER A 26 -6.15 16.90 -1.45
N GLY A 27 -5.32 16.37 -0.54
CA GLY A 27 -4.25 15.41 -0.88
C GLY A 27 -4.11 14.15 -0.02
N GLY A 28 -5.12 13.76 0.77
CA GLY A 28 -5.08 12.53 1.58
C GLY A 28 -4.00 12.52 2.66
N ASP A 29 -3.44 11.34 2.94
CA ASP A 29 -2.39 11.14 3.95
C ASP A 29 -1.08 11.84 3.58
N GLN A 30 -0.70 11.86 2.30
CA GLN A 30 0.54 12.49 1.84
C GLN A 30 0.54 14.00 2.12
N GLY A 31 -0.60 14.68 1.92
CA GLY A 31 -0.75 16.09 2.25
C GLY A 31 -0.58 16.35 3.75
N LEU A 32 -1.27 15.56 4.58
CA LEU A 32 -1.20 15.66 6.03
C LEU A 32 0.23 15.43 6.56
N LEU A 33 0.90 14.38 6.09
CA LEU A 33 2.25 14.03 6.49
C LEU A 33 3.26 15.10 6.06
N ASN A 34 3.14 15.66 4.85
CA ASN A 34 4.02 16.73 4.40
C ASN A 34 3.82 18.02 5.18
N SER A 35 2.59 18.34 5.60
CA SER A 35 2.34 19.50 6.47
C SER A 35 2.91 19.29 7.86
N PHE A 36 2.71 18.10 8.45
CA PHE A 36 3.23 17.78 9.77
C PHE A 36 4.76 17.73 9.79
N PHE A 37 5.36 17.07 8.80
CA PHE A 37 6.81 16.99 8.59
C PHE A 37 7.31 18.03 7.58
N SER A 38 6.84 19.27 7.70
CA SER A 38 7.13 20.38 6.76
C SER A 38 8.62 20.70 6.59
N SER A 39 9.46 20.31 7.55
CA SER A 39 10.91 20.51 7.51
C SER A 39 11.65 19.45 6.67
N TRP A 40 10.95 18.41 6.17
CA TRP A 40 11.53 17.31 5.40
C TRP A 40 12.35 17.80 4.21
N ALA A 41 11.82 18.75 3.44
CA ALA A 41 12.45 19.23 2.21
C ALA A 41 13.75 20.02 2.43
N THR A 42 13.97 20.60 3.61
CA THR A 42 15.01 21.63 3.82
C THR A 42 16.01 21.35 4.93
N THR A 43 15.74 20.41 5.84
CA THR A 43 16.50 20.32 7.10
C THR A 43 17.61 19.27 7.11
N ASP A 44 17.34 18.04 6.68
CA ASP A 44 18.27 16.92 6.85
C ASP A 44 18.22 15.99 5.64
N ILE A 45 19.30 15.99 4.86
CA ILE A 45 19.44 15.16 3.66
C ILE A 45 19.40 13.66 3.97
N ASN A 46 19.74 13.24 5.20
CA ASN A 46 19.69 11.83 5.57
C ASN A 46 18.25 11.30 5.71
N LYS A 47 17.27 12.20 5.78
CA LYS A 47 15.83 11.86 5.75
C LYS A 47 15.27 11.84 4.33
N HIS A 48 16.07 12.18 3.32
CA HIS A 48 15.70 12.07 1.91
C HIS A 48 16.03 10.67 1.45
N LEU A 49 15.01 9.82 1.38
CA LEU A 49 15.19 8.49 0.81
C LEU A 49 15.57 8.62 -0.67
N PRO A 50 16.63 7.94 -1.12
CA PRO A 50 16.96 7.90 -2.54
C PRO A 50 15.77 7.41 -3.36
N PHE A 51 15.55 8.00 -4.53
CA PHE A 51 14.40 7.72 -5.38
C PHE A 51 14.19 6.23 -5.71
N VAL A 52 15.26 5.44 -5.74
CA VAL A 52 15.19 3.98 -5.95
C VAL A 52 14.40 3.20 -4.88
N TYR A 53 14.14 3.80 -3.71
CA TYR A 53 13.32 3.24 -2.63
C TYR A 53 11.85 3.66 -2.68
N ASN A 54 11.45 4.50 -3.63
CA ASN A 54 10.06 4.87 -3.88
C ASN A 54 9.90 5.26 -5.35
N LEU A 55 10.28 4.34 -6.25
CA LEU A 55 10.27 4.59 -7.69
C LEU A 55 8.83 4.49 -8.22
N SER A 56 8.27 5.60 -8.71
CA SER A 56 6.97 5.57 -9.38
C SER A 56 7.06 4.82 -10.71
N SER A 57 6.16 3.85 -10.91
CA SER A 57 6.10 3.09 -12.16
C SER A 57 5.43 3.87 -13.30
N VAL A 58 4.81 5.02 -13.03
CA VAL A 58 4.11 5.82 -14.05
C VAL A 58 5.12 6.73 -14.76
N SER A 59 5.20 6.61 -16.08
CA SER A 59 6.15 7.36 -16.93
C SER A 59 5.92 8.87 -16.93
N THR A 60 4.71 9.34 -16.63
CA THR A 60 4.40 10.77 -16.48
C THR A 60 4.93 11.37 -15.18
N TYR A 61 5.14 10.54 -14.15
CA TYR A 61 5.69 10.99 -12.86
C TYR A 61 7.22 10.80 -12.80
N SER A 62 7.74 9.80 -13.48
CA SER A 62 9.17 9.51 -13.53
C SER A 62 9.84 10.21 -14.70
N TYR A 63 10.74 11.15 -14.42
CA TYR A 63 11.63 11.76 -15.43
C TYR A 63 12.36 10.64 -16.21
N LEU A 64 11.90 10.36 -17.43
CA LEU A 64 12.37 9.21 -18.24
C LEU A 64 13.90 9.12 -18.36
N PRO A 65 14.66 10.23 -18.50
CA PRO A 65 16.12 10.16 -18.48
C PRO A 65 16.70 9.65 -17.15
N ALA A 66 16.16 10.08 -16.01
CA ALA A 66 16.59 9.56 -14.70
C ALA A 66 16.24 8.08 -14.57
N PHE A 67 15.09 7.64 -15.07
CA PHE A 67 14.78 6.21 -15.09
C PHE A 67 15.80 5.42 -15.93
N LYS A 68 16.18 5.88 -17.12
CA LYS A 68 17.18 5.18 -17.94
C LYS A 68 18.53 5.02 -17.24
N VAL A 69 18.89 5.96 -16.37
CA VAL A 69 20.17 5.94 -15.62
C VAL A 69 20.07 5.14 -14.32
N PHE A 70 18.99 5.30 -13.56
CA PHE A 70 18.87 4.78 -12.19
C PHE A 70 17.84 3.66 -12.01
N GLY A 71 16.98 3.43 -13.00
CA GLY A 71 15.87 2.48 -12.96
C GLY A 71 16.31 1.03 -12.75
N ALA A 72 17.45 0.64 -13.32
CA ALA A 72 18.03 -0.69 -13.10
C ALA A 72 18.41 -0.95 -11.63
N ASN A 73 18.61 0.10 -10.84
CA ASN A 73 18.94 0.01 -9.41
C ASN A 73 17.72 0.14 -8.50
N ALA A 74 16.50 0.12 -9.06
CA ALA A 74 15.26 0.17 -8.29
C ALA A 74 15.24 -0.91 -7.20
N LYS A 75 14.82 -0.53 -6.00
CA LYS A 75 14.66 -1.41 -4.84
C LYS A 75 13.19 -1.60 -4.48
N VAL A 76 12.39 -0.55 -4.63
CA VAL A 76 10.94 -0.57 -4.40
C VAL A 76 10.25 0.18 -5.52
N VAL A 77 9.23 -0.46 -6.11
CA VAL A 77 8.40 0.12 -7.18
C VAL A 77 7.02 0.44 -6.61
N HIS A 78 6.56 1.66 -6.86
CA HIS A 78 5.26 2.17 -6.46
C HIS A 78 4.36 2.32 -7.69
N PHE A 79 3.35 1.47 -7.78
CA PHE A 79 2.29 1.56 -8.81
C PHE A 79 1.28 2.66 -8.48
N LEU A 80 1.69 3.91 -8.69
CA LEU A 80 0.84 5.09 -8.57
C LEU A 80 -0.23 5.14 -9.68
N GLY A 81 -1.27 5.95 -9.44
CA GLY A 81 -2.37 6.12 -10.38
C GLY A 81 -3.56 5.19 -10.14
N ARG A 82 -4.60 5.39 -10.96
CA ARG A 82 -5.89 4.70 -10.85
C ARG A 82 -5.81 3.24 -11.29
N ILE A 83 -5.01 2.96 -12.31
CA ILE A 83 -4.83 1.60 -12.84
C ILE A 83 -3.76 0.89 -12.02
N LYS A 84 -4.10 -0.26 -11.44
CA LYS A 84 -3.24 -1.06 -10.58
C LYS A 84 -2.81 -2.34 -11.30
N PRO A 85 -1.74 -3.02 -10.84
CA PRO A 85 -1.26 -4.24 -11.50
C PRO A 85 -2.33 -5.31 -11.69
N TRP A 86 -3.21 -5.49 -10.71
CA TRP A 86 -4.33 -6.44 -10.74
C TRP A 86 -5.46 -6.06 -11.70
N HIS A 87 -5.44 -4.88 -12.33
CA HIS A 87 -6.40 -4.53 -13.39
C HIS A 87 -6.00 -5.08 -14.76
N PHE A 88 -4.82 -5.69 -14.89
CA PHE A 88 -4.37 -6.34 -16.12
C PHE A 88 -4.66 -7.84 -16.08
N SER A 89 -4.61 -8.49 -17.23
CA SER A 89 -4.75 -9.94 -17.30
C SER A 89 -3.38 -10.57 -17.52
N PHE A 90 -3.11 -11.68 -16.83
CA PHE A 90 -1.84 -12.40 -16.95
C PHE A 90 -2.08 -13.83 -17.38
N ASP A 91 -1.31 -14.27 -18.37
CA ASP A 91 -1.24 -15.67 -18.76
C ASP A 91 -0.02 -16.32 -18.11
N PRO A 92 -0.21 -17.21 -17.11
CA PRO A 92 0.88 -17.90 -16.43
C PRO A 92 1.69 -18.81 -17.37
N LYS A 93 1.11 -19.31 -18.46
CA LYS A 93 1.77 -20.23 -19.40
C LYS A 93 2.76 -19.48 -20.28
N THR A 94 2.36 -18.35 -20.84
CA THR A 94 3.20 -17.53 -21.71
C THR A 94 4.01 -16.47 -20.94
N LYS A 95 3.72 -16.29 -19.65
CA LYS A 95 4.28 -15.22 -18.80
C LYS A 95 4.13 -13.84 -19.44
N SER A 96 2.95 -13.62 -20.03
CA SER A 96 2.62 -12.39 -20.74
C SER A 96 1.47 -11.66 -20.07
N VAL A 97 1.55 -10.33 -20.08
CA VAL A 97 0.50 -9.44 -19.57
C VAL A 97 -0.28 -8.91 -20.77
N SER A 98 -1.61 -9.01 -20.73
CA SER A 98 -2.51 -8.48 -21.75
C SER A 98 -3.34 -7.32 -21.20
N GLY A 99 -3.83 -6.45 -22.09
CA GLY A 99 -4.56 -5.22 -21.72
C GLY A 99 -3.70 -3.95 -21.63
N MET A 100 -2.42 -3.99 -22.04
CA MET A 100 -1.55 -2.83 -22.15
C MET A 100 -1.89 -1.97 -23.39
N HIS A 101 -3.09 -1.37 -23.43
CA HIS A 101 -3.49 -0.49 -24.54
C HIS A 101 -3.18 0.99 -24.29
N ASP A 102 -2.73 1.36 -23.09
CA ASP A 102 -2.46 2.75 -22.72
C ASP A 102 -0.93 3.02 -22.68
N PRO A 103 -0.40 3.92 -23.53
CA PRO A 103 1.02 4.28 -23.56
C PRO A 103 1.50 5.03 -22.29
N ALA A 104 0.60 5.47 -21.41
CA ALA A 104 0.95 6.07 -20.12
C ALA A 104 1.24 5.03 -19.02
N VAL A 105 1.01 3.75 -19.30
CA VAL A 105 1.06 2.68 -18.30
C VAL A 105 2.47 2.15 -18.13
N VAL A 106 2.83 2.07 -16.84
CA VAL A 106 3.72 1.10 -16.18
C VAL A 106 4.72 0.41 -17.09
N GLN A 107 6.00 0.63 -16.80
CA GLN A 107 7.06 -0.13 -17.42
C GLN A 107 6.80 -1.64 -17.39
N PRO A 108 6.72 -2.29 -18.57
CA PRO A 108 6.27 -3.67 -18.70
C PRO A 108 7.04 -4.64 -17.79
N GLU A 109 8.34 -4.40 -17.58
CA GLU A 109 9.20 -5.22 -16.74
C GLU A 109 8.71 -5.32 -15.28
N PHE A 110 8.28 -4.22 -14.68
CA PHE A 110 7.81 -4.21 -13.29
C PHE A 110 6.43 -4.84 -13.16
N LEU A 111 5.56 -4.61 -14.14
CA LEU A 111 4.24 -5.23 -14.17
C LEU A 111 4.36 -6.74 -14.30
N LYS A 112 5.24 -7.22 -15.19
CA LYS A 112 5.55 -8.64 -15.34
C LYS A 112 6.08 -9.24 -14.04
N LEU A 113 7.04 -8.59 -13.38
CA LEU A 113 7.59 -9.07 -12.11
C LEU A 113 6.54 -9.17 -11.00
N TRP A 114 5.62 -8.21 -10.92
CA TRP A 114 4.50 -8.24 -9.99
C TRP A 114 3.61 -9.47 -10.25
N TRP A 115 3.23 -9.69 -11.51
CA TRP A 115 2.38 -10.81 -11.91
C TRP A 115 3.03 -12.18 -11.72
N GLU A 116 4.32 -12.30 -12.02
CA GLU A 116 5.08 -13.52 -11.76
C GLU A 116 5.13 -13.82 -10.26
N THR A 117 5.37 -12.80 -9.42
CA THR A 117 5.40 -12.95 -7.97
C THR A 117 4.03 -13.34 -7.42
N PHE A 118 2.97 -12.65 -7.83
CA PHE A 118 1.59 -12.96 -7.43
C PHE A 118 1.21 -14.39 -7.82
N SER A 119 1.43 -14.77 -9.08
CA SER A 119 1.06 -16.09 -9.60
C SER A 119 1.87 -17.23 -8.95
N THR A 120 3.14 -16.98 -8.61
CA THR A 120 4.01 -18.02 -8.03
C THR A 120 3.80 -18.16 -6.52
N ARG A 121 3.52 -17.07 -5.81
CA ARG A 121 3.55 -17.05 -4.33
C ARG A 121 2.20 -16.83 -3.68
N ILE A 122 1.33 -16.03 -4.27
CA ILE A 122 0.05 -15.65 -3.67
C ILE A 122 -1.07 -16.54 -4.19
N LEU A 123 -1.13 -16.74 -5.51
CA LEU A 123 -2.18 -17.54 -6.12
C LEU A 123 -2.33 -18.95 -5.54
N PRO A 124 -1.25 -19.73 -5.27
CA PRO A 124 -1.40 -21.04 -4.64
C PRO A 124 -2.05 -20.96 -3.25
N LEU A 125 -1.75 -19.92 -2.47
CA LEU A 125 -2.35 -19.69 -1.16
C LEU A 125 -3.84 -19.36 -1.30
N LEU A 126 -4.22 -18.57 -2.30
CA LEU A 126 -5.63 -18.24 -2.56
C LEU A 126 -6.45 -19.46 -2.99
N THR A 127 -5.84 -20.34 -3.78
CA THR A 127 -6.46 -21.61 -4.17
C THR A 127 -6.62 -22.54 -2.98
N GLU A 128 -5.60 -22.64 -2.12
CA GLU A 128 -5.66 -23.45 -0.89
C GLU A 128 -6.78 -23.00 0.05
N HIS A 129 -6.97 -21.69 0.20
CA HIS A 129 -8.01 -21.10 1.05
C HIS A 129 -9.39 -21.02 0.34
N GLY A 130 -9.52 -21.59 -0.86
CA GLY A 130 -10.80 -21.67 -1.58
C GLY A 130 -11.33 -20.35 -2.14
N VAL A 131 -10.50 -19.30 -2.13
CA VAL A 131 -10.86 -17.96 -2.65
C VAL A 131 -10.91 -17.96 -4.18
N VAL A 132 -10.04 -18.73 -4.85
CA VAL A 132 -10.02 -18.88 -6.31
C VAL A 132 -10.27 -20.34 -6.68
N LYS A 133 -11.34 -20.61 -7.43
CA LYS A 133 -11.85 -21.97 -7.67
C LYS A 133 -11.37 -22.63 -8.96
N ASP A 134 -10.86 -21.87 -9.94
CA ASP A 134 -10.36 -22.47 -11.20
C ASP A 134 -9.33 -21.57 -11.90
N THR A 135 -8.05 -21.98 -11.92
CA THR A 135 -6.94 -21.25 -12.55
C THR A 135 -6.63 -21.73 -13.98
N SER A 136 -7.46 -22.62 -14.55
CA SER A 136 -7.16 -23.30 -15.81
C SER A 136 -7.30 -22.43 -17.07
N SER A 137 -8.06 -21.34 -17.00
CA SER A 137 -8.40 -20.47 -18.15
C SER A 137 -7.67 -19.12 -18.21
N GLY A 138 -6.66 -18.92 -17.35
CA GLY A 138 -5.96 -17.64 -17.20
C GLY A 138 -6.56 -16.80 -16.09
N LEU A 139 -5.78 -15.86 -15.56
CA LEU A 139 -6.19 -15.03 -14.44
C LEU A 139 -6.83 -13.74 -14.96
N LYS A 140 -8.13 -13.58 -14.73
CA LYS A 140 -8.84 -12.34 -15.04
C LYS A 140 -8.62 -11.32 -13.92
N ALA A 141 -8.42 -10.07 -14.34
CA ALA A 141 -8.24 -8.93 -13.46
C ALA A 141 -9.35 -8.81 -12.40
N GLU A 142 -10.59 -9.03 -12.81
CA GLU A 142 -11.78 -8.88 -11.98
C GLU A 142 -11.85 -9.93 -10.87
N GLU A 143 -11.55 -11.19 -11.19
CA GLU A 143 -11.54 -12.31 -10.24
C GLU A 143 -10.46 -12.12 -9.17
N ILE A 144 -9.30 -11.59 -9.56
CA ILE A 144 -8.22 -11.28 -8.61
C ILE A 144 -8.55 -10.06 -7.77
N ALA A 145 -9.09 -9.00 -8.36
CA ALA A 145 -9.49 -7.81 -7.60
C ALA A 145 -10.52 -8.17 -6.52
N GLU A 146 -11.48 -9.03 -6.85
CA GLU A 146 -12.46 -9.55 -5.92
C GLU A 146 -11.82 -10.49 -4.87
N ALA A 147 -11.01 -11.46 -5.30
CA ALA A 147 -10.32 -12.38 -4.40
C ALA A 147 -9.42 -11.64 -3.39
N VAL A 148 -8.65 -10.65 -3.85
CA VAL A 148 -7.80 -9.81 -3.00
C VAL A 148 -8.64 -8.97 -2.03
N SER A 149 -9.81 -8.49 -2.46
CA SER A 149 -10.74 -7.79 -1.55
C SER A 149 -11.40 -8.73 -0.53
N GLN A 150 -11.52 -10.02 -0.84
CA GLN A 150 -12.11 -11.04 0.05
C GLN A 150 -11.11 -11.68 1.01
N LEU A 151 -9.82 -11.42 0.85
CA LEU A 151 -8.78 -11.76 1.84
C LEU A 151 -8.89 -10.87 3.07
N SER A 152 -9.96 -11.07 3.85
CA SER A 152 -9.97 -10.70 5.25
C SER A 152 -9.23 -11.80 5.99
N ILE A 153 -7.99 -11.52 6.41
CA ILE A 153 -7.31 -12.39 7.37
C ILE A 153 -8.12 -12.27 8.65
N GLU A 154 -8.91 -13.30 8.97
CA GLU A 154 -9.60 -13.37 10.26
C GLU A 154 -8.53 -13.28 11.36
N ALA A 155 -8.49 -12.14 12.05
CA ALA A 155 -7.57 -11.92 13.14
C ALA A 155 -7.96 -12.86 14.30
N PRO A 156 -6.98 -13.50 14.96
CA PRO A 156 -7.26 -14.27 16.16
C PRO A 156 -7.98 -13.39 17.20
N THR A 157 -8.99 -13.93 17.87
CA THR A 157 -9.71 -13.26 18.95
C THR A 157 -8.80 -13.12 20.16
N ILE A 158 -8.16 -11.96 20.28
CA ILE A 158 -7.24 -11.62 21.36
C ILE A 158 -8.03 -11.03 22.53
N SER A 159 -7.65 -11.37 23.77
CA SER A 159 -8.27 -10.81 24.97
C SER A 159 -8.04 -9.29 25.10
N SER A 160 -8.88 -8.59 25.88
CA SER A 160 -8.77 -7.14 26.02
C SER A 160 -7.46 -6.68 26.66
N GLU A 161 -6.94 -7.49 27.58
CA GLU A 161 -5.67 -7.30 28.29
C GLU A 161 -4.48 -7.48 27.34
N GLU A 162 -4.43 -8.58 26.59
CA GLU A 162 -3.36 -8.82 25.61
C GLU A 162 -3.40 -7.80 24.47
N ARG A 163 -4.59 -7.35 24.06
CA ARG A 163 -4.74 -6.28 23.08
C ARG A 163 -4.11 -4.98 23.59
N LYS A 164 -4.33 -4.63 24.86
CA LYS A 164 -3.72 -3.45 25.48
C LYS A 164 -2.18 -3.56 25.52
N GLU A 165 -1.64 -4.71 25.90
CA GLU A 165 -0.17 -4.91 25.89
C GLU A 165 0.43 -4.76 24.49
N ARG A 166 -0.25 -5.27 23.46
CA ARG A 166 0.17 -5.10 22.06
C ARG A 166 0.17 -3.64 21.63
N TRP A 167 -0.80 -2.84 22.08
CA TRP A 167 -0.80 -1.40 21.86
C TRP A 167 0.44 -0.73 22.47
N GLU A 168 0.76 -1.03 23.72
CA GLU A 168 1.91 -0.45 24.43
C GLU A 168 3.26 -0.85 23.78
N GLN A 169 3.29 -2.00 23.11
CA GLN A 169 4.45 -2.48 22.35
C GLN A 169 4.48 -2.04 20.88
N GLY A 170 3.47 -1.28 20.42
CA GLY A 170 3.36 -0.80 19.04
C GLY A 170 2.93 -1.87 18.01
N GLN A 171 2.40 -3.00 18.47
CA GLN A 171 1.86 -4.10 17.66
C GLN A 171 0.34 -3.97 17.46
N ILE A 172 -0.10 -2.80 17.01
CA ILE A 172 -1.52 -2.44 16.89
C ILE A 172 -2.16 -3.17 15.70
N ASP A 173 -3.38 -3.69 15.89
CA ASP A 173 -4.15 -4.36 14.83
C ASP A 173 -4.97 -3.37 13.99
N TYR A 174 -4.28 -2.69 13.08
CA TYR A 174 -4.89 -1.64 12.24
C TYR A 174 -5.95 -2.14 11.25
N MET A 175 -6.07 -3.46 11.03
CA MET A 175 -7.01 -4.04 10.07
C MET A 175 -8.18 -4.80 10.73
N GLY A 176 -8.12 -5.06 12.03
CA GLY A 176 -9.19 -5.69 12.79
C GLY A 176 -9.77 -4.78 13.87
N GLU A 177 -9.60 -5.18 15.12
CA GLU A 177 -10.27 -4.56 16.28
C GLU A 177 -9.84 -3.12 16.52
N ASP A 178 -8.61 -2.77 16.11
CA ASP A 178 -8.02 -1.43 16.24
C ASP A 178 -8.05 -0.64 14.94
N SER A 179 -8.90 -1.06 14.00
CA SER A 179 -9.15 -0.33 12.76
C SER A 179 -9.68 1.08 13.01
N PHE A 180 -9.37 1.98 12.07
CA PHE A 180 -9.81 3.37 12.12
C PHE A 180 -11.33 3.50 12.27
N GLU A 181 -12.09 2.65 11.59
CA GLU A 181 -13.55 2.66 11.65
C GLU A 181 -14.08 2.37 13.06
N ASN A 182 -13.48 1.38 13.75
CA ASN A 182 -13.83 1.03 15.12
C ASN A 182 -13.43 2.13 16.11
N ILE A 183 -12.22 2.70 15.96
CA ILE A 183 -11.75 3.81 16.79
C ILE A 183 -12.65 5.03 16.61
N LYS A 184 -12.96 5.40 15.36
CA LYS A 184 -13.86 6.51 15.02
C LYS A 184 -15.25 6.28 15.60
N ARG A 185 -15.84 5.09 15.43
CA ARG A 185 -17.16 4.74 15.98
C ARG A 185 -17.18 4.88 17.51
N ARG A 186 -16.10 4.48 18.18
CA ARG A 186 -15.97 4.61 19.64
C ARG A 186 -15.85 6.07 20.06
N LEU A 187 -15.03 6.87 19.39
CA LEU A 187 -14.93 8.32 19.65
C LEU A 187 -16.28 9.03 19.43
N ASP A 188 -16.96 8.72 18.32
CA ASP A 188 -18.27 9.28 18.00
C ASP A 188 -19.33 8.91 19.08
N SER A 189 -19.17 7.77 19.78
CA SER A 189 -20.06 7.37 20.88
C SER A 189 -19.80 8.11 22.19
N PHE A 190 -18.56 8.55 22.43
CA PHE A 190 -18.19 9.32 23.63
C PHE A 190 -18.44 10.83 23.48
N LEU A 191 -18.56 11.32 22.25
CA LEU A 191 -18.73 12.75 21.92
C LEU A 191 -20.19 13.16 21.69
N LYS A 192 -21.15 12.30 22.07
CA LYS A 192 -22.58 12.65 22.20
C LYS A 192 -22.88 13.11 23.62
#